data_AF-A0A5R8LU28-F1
#
_entry.id   AF-A0A5R8LU28-F1
#
_cell.length_a   1.000
_cell.length_b   1.000
_cell.length_c   1.000
_cell.angle_alpha   90.00
_cell.angle_beta   90.00
_cell.angle_gamma   90.00
#
_symmetry.space_group_name_H-M   'P 1'
#
loop_
_entity.id
_entity.type
_entity.pdbx_description
1 polymer ?
#
loop_
_entity_poly.entity_id
_entity_poly.type
_entity_poly.pdbx_seq_one_letter_code
_entity_poly.pdbx_strand_id
1 'polypeptide(L)' 'MKHSKRFIKAFGLTQEGHIDFPKKISNIRISRIDNYRKMGGCWFCFPHGIETTNSKFSKRTRNWKKYRRNQYKL' A
#
# COMPACT_ATOMS: atom_id res chain seq x y z
N MET A 1 9.21 -10.12 -14.83
CA MET A 1 8.28 -9.02 -14.47
C MET A 1 8.67 -7.75 -15.21
N LYS A 2 7.70 -7.01 -15.78
CA LYS A 2 7.94 -5.85 -16.66
C LYS A 2 8.65 -4.68 -15.94
N HIS A 3 8.60 -4.61 -14.61
CA HIS A 3 9.13 -3.51 -13.82
C HIS A 3 10.09 -3.94 -12.68
N SER A 4 11.02 -4.87 -12.95
CA SER A 4 11.99 -5.40 -11.96
C SER A 4 12.70 -4.34 -11.13
N LYS A 5 13.18 -3.25 -11.74
CA LYS A 5 13.84 -2.12 -11.03
C LYS A 5 13.01 -1.53 -9.89
N ARG A 6 11.67 -1.53 -10.00
CA ARG A 6 10.77 -1.00 -8.95
C ARG A 6 10.71 -1.93 -7.75
N PHE A 7 10.70 -3.23 -8.01
CA PHE A 7 10.70 -4.25 -6.98
C PHE A 7 12.05 -4.32 -6.27
N ILE A 8 13.15 -4.19 -7.00
CA ILE A 8 14.49 -4.04 -6.42
C ILE A 8 14.54 -2.83 -5.49
N LYS A 9 13.98 -1.68 -5.90
CA LYS A 9 13.92 -0.49 -5.03
C LYS A 9 13.03 -0.71 -3.79
N ALA A 10 11.96 -1.48 -3.91
CA ALA A 10 10.98 -1.69 -2.84
C ALA A 10 11.41 -2.75 -1.82
N PHE A 11 12.09 -3.80 -2.27
CA PHE A 11 12.40 -5.00 -1.48
C PHE A 11 13.89 -5.26 -1.33
N GLY A 12 14.74 -4.64 -2.15
CA GLY A 12 16.17 -4.93 -2.18
C GLY A 12 16.51 -6.16 -3.00
N LEU A 13 17.74 -6.64 -2.83
CA LEU A 13 18.27 -7.86 -3.43
C LEU A 13 18.75 -8.80 -2.33
N THR A 14 18.63 -10.11 -2.58
CA THR A 14 19.29 -11.15 -1.80
C THR A 14 20.79 -11.18 -2.12
N GLN A 15 21.56 -11.95 -1.36
CA GLN A 15 23.00 -12.12 -1.59
C GLN A 15 23.30 -12.74 -2.98
N GLU A 16 22.37 -13.53 -3.50
CA GLU A 16 22.44 -14.18 -4.81
C GLU A 16 21.94 -13.26 -5.96
N GLY A 17 21.54 -12.02 -5.65
CA GLY A 17 21.11 -11.05 -6.66
C GLY A 17 19.65 -11.19 -7.11
N HIS A 18 18.82 -11.92 -6.36
CA HIS A 18 17.37 -12.01 -6.62
C HIS A 18 16.60 -10.94 -5.86
N ILE A 19 15.37 -10.61 -6.29
CA ILE A 19 14.53 -9.68 -5.54
C ILE A 19 14.15 -10.34 -4.20
N ASP A 20 14.45 -9.66 -3.09
CA ASP A 20 14.21 -10.18 -1.74
C ASP A 20 12.74 -10.02 -1.32
N PHE A 21 11.86 -10.81 -1.92
CA PHE A 21 10.44 -10.79 -1.56
C PHE A 21 10.22 -11.33 -0.14
N PRO A 22 9.43 -10.65 0.70
CA PRO A 22 9.14 -11.15 2.04
C PRO A 22 8.32 -12.45 1.93
N LYS A 23 8.55 -13.38 2.87
CA LYS A 23 7.89 -14.70 2.95
C LYS A 23 6.36 -14.64 2.83
N LYS A 24 5.74 -13.54 3.27
CA LYS A 24 4.31 -13.26 3.08
C LYS A 24 4.14 -11.91 2.40
N ILE A 25 3.55 -11.91 1.22
CA ILE A 25 3.18 -10.70 0.48
C ILE A 25 1.80 -10.85 -0.16
N SER A 26 1.02 -9.78 -0.19
CA SER A 26 -0.27 -9.77 -0.87
C SER A 26 -0.12 -9.41 -2.36
N ASN A 27 -0.90 -10.07 -3.22
CA ASN A 27 -0.98 -9.73 -4.64
C ASN A 27 -1.38 -8.25 -4.86
N ILE A 28 -2.14 -7.69 -3.92
CA ILE A 28 -2.49 -6.27 -3.90
C ILE A 28 -1.22 -5.42 -3.79
N ARG A 29 -0.31 -5.72 -2.85
CA ARG A 29 0.93 -4.95 -2.67
C ARG A 29 1.83 -5.02 -3.91
N ILE A 30 1.93 -6.19 -4.54
CA ILE A 30 2.66 -6.37 -5.82
C ILE A 30 2.03 -5.50 -6.91
N SER A 31 0.71 -5.59 -7.09
CA SER A 31 -0.03 -4.81 -8.09
C SER A 31 0.14 -3.30 -7.90
N ARG A 32 0.15 -2.81 -6.65
CA ARG A 32 0.39 -1.39 -6.35
C ARG A 32 1.78 -0.93 -6.79
N ILE A 33 2.82 -1.68 -6.45
CA ILE A 33 4.21 -1.34 -6.83
C ILE A 33 4.39 -1.38 -8.35
N ASP A 34 3.74 -2.33 -9.01
CA ASP A 34 3.83 -2.49 -10.46
C ASP A 34 3.07 -1.38 -11.20
N ASN A 35 1.87 -1.01 -10.75
CA ASN A 35 0.93 -0.20 -11.54
C ASN A 35 0.76 1.25 -11.08
N TYR A 36 1.30 1.67 -9.93
CA TYR A 36 0.97 3.01 -9.38
C TYR A 36 1.20 4.17 -10.35
N ARG A 37 2.30 4.16 -11.10
CA ARG A 37 2.60 5.20 -12.08
C ARG A 37 1.62 5.23 -13.26
N LYS A 38 1.14 4.06 -13.71
CA LYS A 38 0.18 3.97 -14.82
C LYS A 38 -1.18 4.56 -14.41
N MET A 39 -1.54 4.43 -13.14
CA MET A 39 -2.84 4.88 -12.62
C MET A 39 -2.79 6.29 -12.01
N GLY A 40 -1.65 7.01 -12.10
CA GLY A 40 -1.49 8.33 -11.50
C GLY A 40 -1.53 8.35 -9.96
N GLY A 41 -1.43 7.19 -9.32
CA GLY A 41 -1.49 7.04 -7.86
C GLY A 41 -0.10 6.97 -7.21
N CYS A 42 -0.04 6.81 -5.90
CA CYS A 42 1.20 6.43 -5.21
C CYS A 42 1.20 4.93 -4.82
N TRP A 43 2.37 4.30 -4.72
CA TRP A 43 2.50 2.86 -4.41
C TRP A 43 1.86 2.43 -3.06
N PHE A 44 1.57 3.39 -2.19
CA PHE A 44 0.99 3.21 -0.87
C PHE A 44 -0.52 3.46 -0.90
N CYS A 45 -0.95 4.52 -1.57
CA CYS A 45 -2.33 5.03 -1.61
C CYS A 45 -3.16 4.53 -2.81
N PHE A 46 -2.55 3.79 -3.74
CA PHE A 46 -3.17 3.28 -4.97
C PHE A 46 -4.64 2.82 -4.79
N PRO A 47 -5.57 3.22 -5.68
CA PRO A 47 -5.35 4.02 -6.91
C PRO A 47 -5.23 5.53 -6.65
N HIS A 48 -5.26 5.98 -5.40
CA HIS A 48 -5.28 7.39 -5.05
C HIS A 48 -3.88 8.03 -5.16
N GLY A 49 -3.81 9.17 -5.84
CA GLY A 49 -2.63 10.06 -5.89
C GLY A 49 -2.48 10.89 -4.61
N ILE A 50 -1.42 11.70 -4.54
CA ILE A 50 -1.20 12.61 -3.40
C ILE A 50 -2.27 13.71 -3.35
N GLU A 51 -2.85 14.02 -4.51
CA GLU A 51 -3.98 14.92 -4.70
C GLU A 51 -5.32 14.38 -4.17
N THR A 52 -5.41 13.10 -3.80
CA THR A 52 -6.69 12.56 -3.34
C THR A 52 -6.93 12.91 -1.87
N THR A 53 -7.97 13.73 -1.64
CA THR A 53 -8.49 14.25 -0.35
C THR A 53 -8.84 13.20 0.71
N ASN A 54 -8.61 11.92 0.43
CA ASN A 54 -9.02 10.82 1.28
C ASN A 54 -8.12 10.55 2.52
N SER A 55 -7.10 11.37 2.78
CA SER A 55 -6.19 11.23 3.94
C SER A 55 -6.14 12.44 4.89
N LYS A 56 -7.12 13.36 4.86
CA LYS A 56 -7.11 14.49 5.80
C LYS A 56 -7.26 14.02 7.26
N PHE A 57 -6.43 14.55 8.16
CA PHE A 57 -6.56 14.41 9.63
C PHE A 57 -7.99 14.75 10.13
N SER A 58 -8.66 15.70 9.47
CA SER A 58 -10.02 16.15 9.75
C SER A 58 -11.14 15.20 9.31
N LYS A 59 -10.81 14.02 8.77
CA LYS A 59 -11.82 13.03 8.41
C LYS A 59 -12.55 12.51 9.65
N ARG A 60 -13.74 13.09 9.91
CA ARG A 60 -14.82 12.52 10.73
C ARG A 60 -15.37 11.26 10.06
N THR A 61 -14.56 10.20 9.97
CA THR A 61 -15.01 8.91 9.43
C THR A 61 -15.97 8.26 10.39
N ARG A 62 -17.24 8.07 9.99
CA ARG A 62 -18.27 7.28 10.71
C ARG A 62 -18.04 5.78 10.50
N ASN A 63 -16.81 5.31 10.70
CA ASN A 63 -16.46 3.90 10.53
C ASN A 63 -16.66 3.17 11.86
N TRP A 64 -17.61 2.24 11.90
CA TRP A 64 -17.90 1.42 13.09
C TRP A 64 -16.66 0.69 13.62
N LYS A 65 -15.74 0.24 12.76
CA LYS A 65 -14.49 -0.42 13.18
C LYS A 65 -13.57 0.52 13.97
N LYS A 66 -13.57 1.82 13.66
CA LYS A 66 -12.78 2.84 14.36
C LYS A 66 -13.33 3.14 15.76
N TYR A 67 -14.65 3.12 15.90
CA TYR A 67 -15.34 3.36 17.19
C TYR A 67 -15.62 2.10 17.99
N ARG A 68 -15.22 0.91 17.51
CA ARG A 68 -15.38 -0.37 18.24
C ARG A 68 -14.79 -0.31 19.65
N ARG A 69 -13.68 0.40 19.84
CA ARG A 69 -13.04 0.58 21.16
C ARG A 69 -13.84 1.47 22.12
N ASN A 70 -14.75 2.30 21.59
CA ASN A 70 -15.62 3.19 22.34
C ASN A 70 -17.00 2.57 22.59
N GLN A 71 -17.27 1.36 22.08
CA GLN A 71 -18.54 0.69 22.34
C GLN A 71 -18.56 0.21 23.79
N TYR A 72 -19.69 0.43 24.46
CA TYR A 72 -19.95 -0.14 25.78
C TYR A 72 -19.84 -1.67 25.67
N LYS A 73 -19.01 -2.27 26.51
CA LYS A 73 -18.87 -3.72 26.60
C LYS A 73 -19.65 -4.16 27.83
N LEU A 74 -20.61 -5.05 27.61
CA LEU A 74 -21.29 -5.79 28.68
C LEU A 74 -20.31 -6.81 29.27
#